data_AF-A0A844FTC2-F1
#
_entry.id   AF-A0A844FTC2-F1
#
_cell.length_a   1.000
_cell.length_b   1.000
_cell.length_c   1.000
_cell.angle_alpha   90.00
_cell.angle_beta   90.00
_cell.angle_gamma   90.00
#
_symmetry.space_group_name_H-M   'P 1'
#
loop_
_entity.id
_entity.type
_entity.pdbx_description
1 polymer ?
#
loop_
_entity_poly.entity_id
_entity_poly.type
_entity_poly.pdbx_seq_one_letter_code
_entity_poly.pdbx_strand_id
1 'polypeptide(L)'
;MECPYCHQEMEDGYLKAPGKAIIWTTKKHLNPLITTQEEIWLDSISQIQVIVPHAYRCSTCKIIIKKYQEPVDKIGEMQKRLDAFSKTNK
;
A
#
# COMPACT_ATOMS: atom_id res chain seq x y z
N MET A 1 9.45 11.03 -7.50
CA MET A 1 8.32 11.82 -8.05
C MET A 1 8.65 13.29 -7.85
N GLU A 2 8.28 14.17 -8.78
CA GLU A 2 8.42 15.62 -8.59
C GLU A 2 7.18 16.20 -7.88
N CYS A 3 7.39 17.12 -6.92
CA CYS A 3 6.31 17.80 -6.21
C CYS A 3 5.55 18.76 -7.16
N PRO A 4 4.22 18.66 -7.30
CA PRO A 4 3.46 19.49 -8.22
C PRO A 4 3.32 20.96 -7.77
N TYR A 5 3.82 21.31 -6.59
CA TYR A 5 3.72 22.66 -6.03
C TYR A 5 5.06 23.41 -5.99
N CYS A 6 6.15 22.72 -5.65
CA CYS A 6 7.48 23.35 -5.56
C CYS A 6 8.51 22.77 -6.53
N HIS A 7 8.14 21.81 -7.37
CA HIS A 7 8.99 21.21 -8.40
C HIS A 7 10.26 20.51 -7.88
N GLN A 8 10.34 20.26 -6.57
CA GLN A 8 11.44 19.51 -5.97
C GLN A 8 11.17 18.01 -5.98
N GLU A 9 12.23 17.22 -5.97
CA GLU A 9 12.14 15.77 -5.81
C GLU A 9 11.52 15.40 -4.47
N MET A 10 10.57 14.47 -4.49
CA MET A 10 9.86 13.97 -3.31
C MET A 10 10.48 12.67 -2.80
N GLU A 11 10.46 12.51 -1.48
CA GLU A 11 10.90 11.32 -0.78
C GLU A 11 9.94 10.15 -1.00
N ASP A 12 10.48 8.97 -1.30
CA ASP A 12 9.75 7.73 -1.49
C ASP A 12 9.46 7.03 -0.16
N GLY A 13 8.23 6.52 0.02
CA GLY A 13 7.86 5.84 1.25
C GLY A 13 6.48 5.20 1.20
N TYR A 14 5.92 4.98 2.38
CA TYR A 14 4.66 4.25 2.54
C TYR A 14 3.81 4.83 3.67
N LEU A 15 2.49 4.69 3.57
CA LEU A 15 1.55 5.09 4.62
C LEU A 15 1.16 3.91 5.51
N LYS A 16 1.26 4.10 6.82
CA LYS A 16 0.78 3.18 7.85
C LYS A 16 -0.40 3.80 8.57
N ALA A 17 -1.40 3.00 8.89
CA ALA A 17 -2.53 3.42 9.71
C ALA A 17 -2.62 2.56 10.99
N PRO A 18 -1.70 2.72 11.96
CA PRO A 18 -1.84 2.05 13.25
C PRO A 18 -3.01 2.68 14.02
N GLY A 19 -4.17 2.01 14.04
CA GLY A 19 -5.36 2.50 14.73
C GLY A 19 -5.89 3.81 14.14
N LYS A 20 -5.86 4.89 14.94
CA LYS A 20 -6.52 6.18 14.62
C LYS A 20 -5.63 7.20 13.88
N ALA A 21 -4.36 6.91 13.65
CA ALA A 21 -3.42 7.85 13.03
C ALA A 21 -2.90 7.33 11.69
N ILE A 22 -2.67 8.23 10.72
CA ILE A 22 -1.99 7.92 9.45
C ILE A 22 -0.57 8.48 9.52
N ILE A 23 0.43 7.62 9.28
CA ILE A 23 1.85 7.92 9.40
C ILE A 23 2.55 7.60 8.08
N TRP A 24 3.36 8.53 7.57
CA TRP A 24 4.28 8.25 6.46
C TRP A 24 5.63 7.75 6.97
N THR A 25 6.22 6.78 6.30
CA THR A 25 7.54 6.23 6.66
C THR A 25 8.31 5.70 5.44
N THR A 26 9.63 5.82 5.48
CA THR A 26 10.53 5.20 4.51
C THR A 26 10.73 3.70 4.77
N LYS A 27 10.32 3.20 5.95
CA LYS A 27 10.54 1.81 6.35
C LYS A 27 9.31 0.94 6.08
N LYS A 28 9.49 -0.10 5.26
CA LYS A 28 8.47 -1.12 4.95
C LYS A 28 8.12 -2.05 6.13
N HIS A 29 8.70 -1.88 7.33
CA HIS A 29 8.51 -2.82 8.44
C HIS A 29 7.02 -3.01 8.81
N LEU A 30 6.55 -4.23 8.58
CA LEU A 30 5.35 -4.83 9.17
C LEU A 30 5.68 -5.17 10.62
N ASN A 31 5.23 -4.37 11.58
CA ASN A 31 5.16 -4.88 12.95
C ASN A 31 3.77 -4.54 13.52
N PRO A 32 2.89 -5.55 13.64
CA PRO A 32 1.51 -5.35 14.06
C PRO A 32 1.43 -5.39 15.59
N LEU A 33 2.08 -4.47 16.31
CA LEU A 33 2.07 -4.51 17.78
C LEU A 33 2.02 -3.10 18.37
N ILE A 34 0.81 -2.52 18.35
CA ILE A 34 0.33 -1.65 19.42
C ILE A 34 -1.14 -2.04 19.65
N THR A 35 -1.37 -3.04 20.51
CA THR A 35 -2.72 -3.37 21.00
C THR A 35 -2.93 -2.65 22.32
N THR A 36 -3.78 -1.63 22.34
CA THR A 36 -4.42 -1.18 23.59
C THR A 36 -5.65 -2.05 23.81
N GLN A 37 -5.88 -2.47 25.05
CA GLN A 37 -6.73 -3.63 25.43
C GLN A 37 -8.24 -3.47 25.18
N GLU A 38 -8.70 -2.42 24.50
CA GLU A 38 -10.13 -2.04 24.47
C GLU A 38 -10.70 -1.75 23.07
N GLU A 39 -10.16 -2.34 21.99
CA GLU A 39 -10.72 -2.13 20.64
C GLU A 39 -11.30 -3.41 20.01
N ILE A 40 -12.52 -3.27 19.48
CA ILE A 40 -13.26 -4.30 18.74
C ILE A 40 -12.89 -4.19 17.26
N TRP A 41 -12.49 -5.31 16.66
CA TRP A 41 -12.13 -5.40 15.24
C TRP A 41 -13.37 -5.55 14.37
N LEU A 42 -13.51 -4.70 13.36
CA LEU A 42 -14.65 -4.72 12.42
C LEU A 42 -14.47 -5.70 11.25
N ASP A 43 -13.42 -6.53 11.26
CA ASP A 43 -13.27 -7.62 10.27
C ASP A 43 -12.41 -8.78 10.78
N SER A 44 -12.71 -10.00 10.32
CA SER A 44 -12.08 -11.23 10.79
C SER A 44 -10.73 -11.49 10.12
N ILE A 45 -9.72 -11.69 10.96
CA ILE A 45 -8.30 -11.85 10.63
C ILE A 45 -8.04 -13.00 9.65
N SER A 46 -7.27 -12.72 8.59
CA SER A 46 -6.18 -13.63 8.21
C SER A 46 -4.98 -12.85 7.67
N GLN A 47 -3.88 -12.92 8.42
CA GLN A 47 -2.50 -12.86 7.95
C GLN A 47 -2.03 -11.67 7.07
N ILE A 48 -1.32 -10.74 7.71
CA ILE A 48 -0.02 -10.19 7.26
C ILE A 48 0.00 -9.62 5.82
N GLN A 49 -0.95 -8.78 5.47
CA GLN A 49 -0.71 -7.72 4.48
C GLN A 49 -1.36 -6.45 5.00
N VAL A 50 -0.70 -5.78 5.95
CA VAL A 50 -0.92 -4.34 6.10
C VAL A 50 -0.55 -3.78 4.73
N ILE A 51 -1.54 -3.51 3.88
CA ILE A 51 -1.32 -2.81 2.63
C ILE A 51 -0.76 -1.46 3.06
N VAL A 52 0.56 -1.30 2.91
CA VAL A 52 1.24 -0.03 3.19
C VAL A 52 1.29 0.67 1.84
N PRO A 53 0.29 1.49 1.46
CA PRO A 53 0.27 2.06 0.14
C PRO A 53 1.48 2.95 -0.05
N HIS A 54 2.17 2.72 -1.16
CA HIS A 54 3.30 3.51 -1.60
C HIS A 54 2.91 4.98 -1.82
N ALA A 55 3.64 5.92 -1.23
CA ALA A 55 3.32 7.33 -1.25
C ALA A 55 4.60 8.20 -1.19
N TYR A 56 4.51 9.41 -1.75
CA TYR A 56 5.62 10.35 -1.84
C TYR A 56 5.44 11.52 -0.87
N ARG A 57 6.49 11.95 -0.18
CA ARG A 57 6.47 13.09 0.74
C ARG A 57 7.31 14.25 0.19
N CYS A 58 6.75 15.45 0.20
CA CYS A 58 7.53 16.68 -0.01
C CYS A 58 7.85 17.32 1.34
N SER A 59 9.14 17.39 1.68
CA SER A 59 9.61 18.00 2.92
C SER A 59 9.45 19.53 2.93
N THR A 60 9.44 20.18 1.77
CA THR A 60 9.27 21.64 1.61
C THR A 60 7.80 22.05 1.74
N CYS A 61 6.91 21.51 0.90
CA CYS A 61 5.48 21.84 0.91
C CYS A 61 4.68 21.15 2.03
N LYS A 62 5.29 20.22 2.77
CA LYS A 62 4.65 19.44 3.84
C LYS A 62 3.43 18.64 3.37
N ILE A 63 3.48 18.14 2.14
CA ILE A 63 2.41 17.31 1.54
C ILE A 63 2.86 15.86 1.36
N ILE A 64 1.87 14.97 1.31
CA ILE A 64 2.06 13.57 0.91
C ILE A 64 1.11 13.28 -0.26
N ILE A 65 1.61 12.61 -1.30
CA ILE A 65 0.86 12.24 -2.50
C ILE A 65 0.84 10.72 -2.64
N LYS A 66 -0.37 10.17 -2.80
CA LYS A 66 -0.62 8.76 -3.15
C LYS A 66 -1.36 8.72 -4.49
N LYS A 67 -0.77 8.08 -5.49
CA LYS A 67 -1.52 7.70 -6.70
C LYS A 67 -2.49 6.58 -6.36
N TYR A 68 -3.75 6.73 -6.75
CA TYR A 68 -4.72 5.62 -6.69
C TYR A 68 -4.26 4.50 -7.63
N GLN A 69 -4.70 3.27 -7.33
CA GLN A 69 -4.45 2.11 -8.17
C GLN A 69 -5.80 1.63 -8.69
N GLU A 70 -5.88 1.34 -9.99
CA GLU A 70 -7.05 0.68 -10.55
C GLU A 70 -7.24 -0.70 -9.90
N PRO A 71 -8.48 -1.17 -9.73
CA PRO A 71 -8.75 -2.52 -9.27
C PRO A 71 -8.04 -3.51 -10.21
N VAL A 72 -7.22 -4.40 -9.64
CA VAL A 72 -6.65 -5.50 -10.41
C VAL A 72 -7.75 -6.53 -10.66
N ASP A 73 -8.12 -6.76 -11.92
CA ASP A 73 -8.99 -7.88 -12.31
C ASP A 73 -8.23 -9.20 -12.16
N LYS A 74 -8.19 -9.68 -10.91
CA LYS A 74 -7.49 -10.91 -10.53
C LYS A 74 -8.08 -12.15 -11.23
N ILE A 75 -9.36 -12.12 -11.59
CA ILE A 75 -10.03 -13.24 -12.25
C ILE A 75 -9.55 -13.33 -13.70
N GLY A 76 -9.55 -12.21 -14.42
CA GLY A 76 -9.02 -12.15 -15.79
C GLY A 76 -7.52 -12.48 -15.87
N GLU A 77 -6.74 -12.07 -14.86
CA GLU A 77 -5.30 -12.38 -14.80
C GLU A 77 -5.01 -13.85 -14.50
N MET A 78 -5.79 -14.49 -13.61
CA MET A 78 -5.71 -15.94 -13.37
C MET A 78 -6.09 -16.74 -14.63
N GLN A 79 -7.15 -16.34 -15.33
CA GLN A 79 -7.60 -17.03 -16.55
C GLN A 79 -6.52 -16.97 -17.63
N LYS A 80 -5.91 -15.81 -17.86
CA LYS A 80 -4.78 -15.66 -18.81
C LYS A 80 -3.59 -16.55 -18.46
N ARG A 81 -3.29 -16.74 -17.17
CA ARG A 81 -2.19 -17.62 -16.72
C ARG A 81 -2.53 -19.09 -16.94
N LEU A 82 -3.77 -19.51 -16.70
CA LEU A 82 -4.26 -20.86 -17.00
C LEU A 82 -4.24 -21.15 -18.50
N ASP A 83 -4.70 -20.21 -19.31
CA ASP A 83 -4.69 -20.33 -20.78
C ASP A 83 -3.26 -20.39 -21.33
N ALA A 84 -2.33 -19.63 -20.76
CA ALA A 84 -0.91 -19.68 -21.11
C ALA A 84 -0.29 -21.04 -20.74
N PHE A 85 -0.53 -21.55 -19.53
CA PHE A 85 -0.02 -22.85 -19.07
C PHE A 85 -0.53 -24.01 -19.94
N SER A 86 -1.79 -23.95 -20.38
CA SER A 86 -2.40 -24.95 -21.24
C SER A 86 -1.82 -25.00 -22.65
N LYS A 87 -1.22 -23.89 -23.12
CA LYS A 87 -0.56 -23.80 -24.43
C LYS A 87 0.88 -24.29 -24.42
N THR A 88 1.55 -24.29 -23.27
CA THR A 88 2.95 -24.74 -23.15
C THR A 88 3.09 -26.26 -22.98
N ASN A 89 2.00 -26.95 -22.65
CA ASN A 89 1.96 -28.41 -22.42
C ASN A 89 1.23 -29.19 -23.53
N LYS A 90 1.10 -28.59 -24.72
CA LYS A 90 0.64 -29.23 -25.97
C LYS A 90 1.77 -29.19 -26.98
#